data_AF-A0A9K3KKT8-F1
#
_entry.id   AF-A0A9K3KKT8-F1
#
_cell.length_a   1.000
_cell.length_b   1.000
_cell.length_c   1.000
_cell.angle_alpha   90.00
_cell.angle_beta   90.00
_cell.angle_gamma   90.00
#
_symmetry.space_group_name_H-M   'P 1'
#
loop_
_entity.id
_entity.type
_entity.pdbx_description
1 polymer ?
#
loop_
_entity_poly.entity_id
_entity_poly.type
_entity_poly.pdbx_seq_one_letter_code
_entity_poly.pdbx_strand_id
1 'polypeptide(L)'
;MYKSKNDADDDSVGSIFCLVPRLECVSTLFSWAVLFRIVAVRCYVGQQRLHKAIQAFGPEKVQVEWKPFQIDPGTDLAGETVDAYCRRRWGGAGWTNHLKSEGRKDGANFGNWKWWPATAKAHQLVQYCAQKDICSTDRVNALLFQAEYEQGENISLVDTLVKVGEQAGATDLDELRTYLRHDQGKSQVDQEIASGRRRYGISGVPFFVVSGPDSSQRPYGFSGAQSSDTFVDVFQELAEKN
;
A
#
# COMPACT_ATOMS: atom_id res chain seq x y z
N MET A 1 -4.17 10.66 16.90
CA MET A 1 -5.60 10.69 16.50
C MET A 1 -5.66 11.47 15.19
N TYR A 2 -6.00 10.81 14.07
CA TYR A 2 -5.98 11.39 12.72
C TYR A 2 -7.30 12.11 12.41
N LYS A 3 -7.28 13.02 11.43
CA LYS A 3 -8.53 13.57 10.86
C LYS A 3 -9.17 12.52 9.94
N SER A 4 -10.49 12.35 10.04
CA SER A 4 -11.30 11.51 9.15
C SER A 4 -12.08 12.43 8.20
N LYS A 5 -11.97 12.21 6.89
CA LYS A 5 -12.77 12.91 5.86
C LYS A 5 -13.86 11.93 5.41
N ASN A 6 -15.13 12.30 5.61
CA ASN A 6 -16.30 11.71 4.98
C ASN A 6 -16.94 12.82 4.15
N ASP A 7 -17.28 12.53 2.90
CA ASP A 7 -17.75 13.53 1.94
C ASP A 7 -19.11 14.12 2.33
N ALA A 8 -19.18 15.45 2.31
CA ALA A 8 -20.39 16.26 2.18
C ALA A 8 -20.00 17.61 1.55
N ASP A 9 -20.68 17.96 0.44
CA ASP A 9 -20.54 19.18 -0.35
C ASP A 9 -20.92 20.46 0.42
N ASP A 10 -20.31 21.61 0.09
CA ASP A 10 -20.97 22.83 -0.45
C ASP A 10 -20.00 24.05 -0.49
N ASP A 11 -20.29 24.93 -1.46
CA ASP A 11 -19.55 25.99 -2.14
C ASP A 11 -18.95 27.15 -1.31
N SER A 12 -17.87 27.78 -1.83
CA SER A 12 -17.95 29.13 -2.42
C SER A 12 -16.59 29.82 -2.67
N VAL A 13 -16.61 30.61 -3.75
CA VAL A 13 -15.58 31.38 -4.47
C VAL A 13 -14.95 32.57 -3.74
N GLY A 14 -13.71 32.93 -4.11
CA GLY A 14 -13.13 34.25 -3.86
C GLY A 14 -11.71 34.43 -4.40
N SER A 15 -11.55 35.12 -5.53
CA SER A 15 -10.27 35.51 -6.13
C SER A 15 -9.73 36.81 -5.52
N ILE A 16 -8.40 36.98 -5.38
CA ILE A 16 -7.67 38.27 -5.47
C ILE A 16 -6.17 38.01 -5.78
N PHE A 17 -5.66 38.77 -6.74
CA PHE A 17 -4.28 38.83 -7.22
C PHE A 17 -3.31 39.41 -6.17
N CYS A 18 -2.07 38.91 -6.10
CA CYS A 18 -0.91 39.71 -5.72
C CYS A 18 0.40 39.17 -6.34
N LEU A 19 1.09 40.03 -7.08
CA LEU A 19 2.41 39.81 -7.70
C LEU A 19 3.52 39.91 -6.65
N VAL A 20 4.51 39.01 -6.68
CA VAL A 20 5.84 39.24 -6.05
C VAL A 20 6.93 38.61 -6.93
N PRO A 21 8.02 39.33 -7.28
CA PRO A 21 9.23 38.72 -7.80
C PRO A 21 10.30 38.53 -6.70
N ARG A 22 11.16 37.53 -6.95
CA ARG A 22 12.57 37.36 -6.51
C ARG A 22 12.85 36.16 -5.57
N LEU A 23 13.72 35.32 -6.13
CA LEU A 23 14.39 34.10 -5.69
C LEU A 23 14.93 34.07 -4.25
N GLU A 24 15.09 32.83 -3.78
CA GLU A 24 15.93 32.30 -2.66
C GLU A 24 15.23 31.99 -1.33
N CYS A 25 14.69 30.76 -1.25
CA CYS A 25 14.98 29.78 -0.20
C CYS A 25 14.36 28.45 -0.65
N VAL A 26 15.15 27.45 -1.05
CA VAL A 26 14.60 26.10 -1.29
C VAL A 26 14.40 25.46 0.09
N SER A 27 13.34 25.88 0.79
CA SER A 27 12.78 25.10 1.89
C SER A 27 12.24 23.82 1.25
N THR A 28 12.80 22.69 1.67
CA THR A 28 12.45 21.37 1.14
C THR A 28 11.02 21.02 1.56
N LEU A 29 10.05 21.35 0.70
CA LEU A 29 8.62 21.05 0.83
C LEU A 29 8.37 19.55 0.57
N PHE A 30 8.72 18.68 1.51
CA PHE A 30 8.43 17.24 1.41
C PHE A 30 7.12 16.89 2.13
N SER A 31 6.14 16.32 1.45
CA SER A 31 4.97 15.71 2.11
C SER A 31 5.25 14.24 2.42
N TRP A 32 5.04 13.81 3.67
CA TRP A 32 5.35 12.45 4.12
C TRP A 32 4.09 11.57 4.15
N ALA A 33 3.84 10.75 3.14
CA ALA A 33 2.75 9.78 3.18
C ALA A 33 3.20 8.45 3.84
N VAL A 34 2.64 8.10 5.00
CA VAL A 34 2.93 6.84 5.71
C VAL A 34 1.76 5.88 5.54
N LEU A 35 1.81 5.00 4.56
CA LEU A 35 0.64 4.28 4.08
C LEU A 35 0.57 2.88 4.71
N PHE A 36 -0.50 2.58 5.41
CA PHE A 36 -0.69 1.25 5.99
C PHE A 36 -1.43 0.35 4.98
N ARG A 37 -0.68 -0.34 4.08
CA ARG A 37 -0.74 -1.82 3.87
C ARG A 37 -0.69 -2.54 2.51
N ILE A 38 -0.02 -3.72 2.55
CA ILE A 38 0.36 -4.67 1.47
C ILE A 38 -0.41 -6.00 1.50
N VAL A 39 -0.66 -6.59 0.32
CA VAL A 39 -1.30 -7.89 -0.02
C VAL A 39 -2.77 -8.05 0.38
N ALA A 40 -3.62 -7.24 -0.25
CA ALA A 40 -5.02 -7.59 -0.43
C ALA A 40 -5.46 -7.07 -1.80
N VAL A 41 -6.46 -7.72 -2.39
CA VAL A 41 -6.88 -7.41 -3.77
C VAL A 41 -7.35 -5.95 -3.93
N ARG A 42 -7.95 -5.36 -2.89
CA ARG A 42 -8.33 -3.93 -2.87
C ARG A 42 -7.14 -3.01 -2.65
N CYS A 43 -6.06 -3.48 -2.01
CA CYS A 43 -4.83 -2.70 -1.87
C CYS A 43 -4.14 -2.49 -3.21
N TYR A 44 -4.24 -3.43 -4.14
CA TYR A 44 -3.68 -3.25 -5.48
C TYR A 44 -4.35 -2.09 -6.22
N VAL A 45 -5.68 -2.02 -6.19
CA VAL A 45 -6.43 -0.86 -6.71
C VAL A 45 -6.03 0.43 -5.99
N GLY A 46 -5.94 0.39 -4.65
CA GLY A 46 -5.51 1.52 -3.84
C GLY A 46 -4.11 2.04 -4.19
N GLN A 47 -3.14 1.14 -4.46
CA GLN A 47 -1.80 1.53 -4.90
C GLN A 47 -1.85 2.23 -6.25
N GLN A 48 -2.63 1.72 -7.22
CA GLN A 48 -2.75 2.37 -8.52
C GLN A 48 -3.33 3.78 -8.42
N ARG A 49 -4.39 3.95 -7.61
CA ARG A 49 -4.99 5.27 -7.36
C ARG A 49 -4.04 6.23 -6.67
N LEU A 50 -3.30 5.74 -5.67
CA LEU A 50 -2.25 6.50 -5.00
C LEU A 50 -1.15 6.93 -5.98
N HIS A 51 -0.63 6.00 -6.79
CA HIS A 51 0.43 6.29 -7.76
C HIS A 51 -0.02 7.35 -8.77
N LYS A 52 -1.25 7.28 -9.29
CA LYS A 52 -1.83 8.33 -10.14
C LYS A 52 -1.86 9.69 -9.44
N ALA A 53 -2.27 9.73 -8.17
CA ALA A 53 -2.30 10.97 -7.38
C ALA A 53 -0.90 11.55 -7.13
N ILE A 54 0.08 10.68 -6.83
CA ILE A 54 1.49 11.08 -6.66
C ILE A 54 2.04 11.68 -7.96
N GLN A 55 1.75 11.07 -9.10
CA GLN A 55 2.15 11.62 -10.41
C GLN A 55 1.52 12.98 -10.68
N ALA A 56 0.25 13.17 -10.34
CA ALA A 56 -0.44 14.45 -10.51
C ALA A 56 0.08 15.56 -9.57
N PHE A 57 0.48 15.20 -8.35
CA PHE A 57 0.95 16.15 -7.33
C PHE A 57 2.44 16.53 -7.46
N GLY A 58 3.26 15.58 -7.91
CA GLY A 58 4.72 15.71 -8.00
C GLY A 58 5.39 14.52 -7.31
N PRO A 59 5.95 13.53 -8.05
CA PRO A 59 6.48 12.30 -7.48
C PRO A 59 7.65 12.52 -6.52
N GLU A 60 8.42 13.58 -6.70
CA GLU A 60 9.51 13.99 -5.82
C GLU A 60 9.04 14.51 -4.45
N LYS A 61 7.76 14.83 -4.30
CA LYS A 61 7.18 15.44 -3.08
C LYS A 61 6.57 14.42 -2.14
N VAL A 62 6.40 13.18 -2.56
CA VAL A 62 5.70 12.15 -1.78
C VAL A 62 6.58 10.92 -1.62
N GLN A 63 6.88 10.58 -0.38
CA GLN A 63 7.47 9.29 -0.04
C GLN A 63 6.37 8.32 0.37
N VAL A 64 6.54 7.05 0.00
CA VAL A 64 5.60 5.97 0.31
C VAL A 64 6.32 4.92 1.13
N GLU A 65 5.81 4.70 2.35
CA GLU A 65 6.15 3.53 3.15
C GLU A 65 4.93 2.65 3.33
N TRP A 66 5.09 1.34 3.13
CA TRP A 66 4.04 0.37 3.34
C TRP A 66 4.26 -0.49 4.59
N LYS A 67 3.20 -0.66 5.40
CA LYS A 67 3.24 -1.44 6.65
C LYS A 67 2.53 -2.81 6.56
N PRO A 68 2.89 -3.82 7.37
CA PRO A 68 2.24 -5.13 7.37
C PRO A 68 0.91 -5.19 8.17
N PHE A 69 0.06 -6.19 7.88
CA PHE A 69 -1.11 -6.72 8.64
C PHE A 69 -1.61 -7.93 7.88
N GLN A 70 -2.55 -8.65 8.45
CA GLN A 70 -3.09 -9.84 7.83
C GLN A 70 -4.61 -9.80 7.95
N ILE A 71 -5.33 -9.88 6.83
CA ILE A 71 -6.80 -9.87 6.87
C ILE A 71 -7.29 -11.18 7.48
N ASP A 72 -6.71 -12.28 7.01
CA ASP A 72 -7.09 -13.62 7.40
C ASP A 72 -5.82 -14.41 7.78
N PRO A 73 -5.49 -14.50 9.08
CA PRO A 73 -4.40 -15.35 9.56
C PRO A 73 -4.66 -16.85 9.37
N GLY A 74 -5.90 -17.25 9.07
CA GLY A 74 -6.30 -18.65 8.89
C GLY A 74 -6.27 -19.14 7.44
N THR A 75 -5.81 -18.33 6.48
CA THR A 75 -5.54 -18.81 5.11
C THR A 75 -4.50 -19.94 5.16
N ASP A 76 -4.68 -20.98 4.33
CA ASP A 76 -3.72 -22.07 4.21
C ASP A 76 -2.30 -21.54 3.93
N LEU A 77 -1.28 -22.09 4.59
CA LEU A 77 0.11 -21.67 4.42
C LEU A 77 0.63 -21.85 2.99
N ALA A 78 0.09 -22.82 2.25
CA ALA A 78 0.36 -23.01 0.84
C ALA A 78 -0.46 -22.07 -0.07
N GLY A 79 -1.38 -21.27 0.50
CA GLY A 79 -2.36 -20.49 -0.24
C GLY A 79 -3.56 -21.35 -0.69
N GLU A 80 -4.63 -20.67 -1.08
CA GLU A 80 -5.85 -21.30 -1.60
C GLU A 80 -6.10 -20.84 -3.04
N THR A 81 -6.85 -21.60 -3.83
CA THR A 81 -7.38 -21.02 -5.08
C THR A 81 -8.36 -19.89 -4.74
N VAL A 82 -8.42 -18.85 -5.57
CA VAL A 82 -9.35 -17.72 -5.34
C VAL A 82 -10.79 -18.20 -5.11
N ASP A 83 -11.22 -19.18 -5.90
CA ASP A 83 -12.56 -19.74 -5.85
C ASP A 83 -12.82 -20.51 -4.55
N ALA A 84 -11.88 -21.35 -4.10
CA ALA A 84 -11.99 -22.05 -2.82
C ALA A 84 -12.03 -21.08 -1.64
N TYR A 85 -11.11 -20.11 -1.60
CA TYR A 85 -11.08 -19.10 -0.56
C TYR A 85 -12.37 -18.28 -0.53
N CYS A 86 -12.83 -17.81 -1.69
CA CYS A 86 -14.03 -16.98 -1.78
C CYS A 86 -15.29 -17.74 -1.35
N ARG A 87 -15.41 -19.03 -1.70
CA ARG A 87 -16.52 -19.87 -1.21
C ARG A 87 -16.48 -20.03 0.30
N ARG A 88 -15.30 -20.34 0.86
CA ARG A 88 -15.12 -20.51 2.31
C ARG A 88 -15.41 -19.23 3.10
N ARG A 89 -14.97 -18.08 2.59
CA ARG A 89 -15.04 -16.80 3.29
C ARG A 89 -16.34 -16.03 3.08
N TRP A 90 -16.90 -16.07 1.87
CA TRP A 90 -18.03 -15.22 1.45
C TRP A 90 -19.15 -15.99 0.74
N GLY A 91 -19.08 -17.31 0.67
CA GLY A 91 -20.09 -18.13 -0.04
C GLY A 91 -19.98 -18.09 -1.56
N GLY A 92 -19.01 -17.37 -2.13
CA GLY A 92 -18.78 -17.33 -3.57
C GLY A 92 -17.87 -16.20 -4.04
N ALA A 93 -17.43 -16.29 -5.30
CA ALA A 93 -16.49 -15.35 -5.91
C ALA A 93 -17.16 -14.22 -6.72
N GLY A 94 -18.49 -14.07 -6.69
CA GLY A 94 -19.23 -13.13 -7.55
C GLY A 94 -18.78 -11.66 -7.42
N TRP A 95 -18.38 -11.23 -6.22
CA TRP A 95 -17.88 -9.89 -5.96
C TRP A 95 -16.55 -9.57 -6.68
N THR A 96 -15.77 -10.59 -7.04
CA THR A 96 -14.47 -10.40 -7.71
C THR A 96 -14.62 -9.79 -9.09
N ASN A 97 -15.72 -10.07 -9.80
CA ASN A 97 -15.97 -9.52 -11.13
C ASN A 97 -16.10 -7.99 -11.10
N HIS A 98 -16.89 -7.49 -10.14
CA HIS A 98 -17.03 -6.05 -9.95
C HIS A 98 -15.69 -5.41 -9.57
N LEU A 99 -14.93 -6.02 -8.65
CA LEU A 99 -13.63 -5.49 -8.27
C LEU A 99 -12.65 -5.45 -9.45
N LYS A 100 -12.58 -6.50 -10.26
CA LYS A 100 -11.74 -6.55 -11.46
C LYS A 100 -12.13 -5.47 -12.47
N SER A 101 -13.44 -5.26 -12.65
CA SER A 101 -13.97 -4.21 -13.53
C SER A 101 -13.58 -2.81 -13.07
N GLU A 102 -13.76 -2.50 -11.78
CA GLU A 102 -13.38 -1.20 -11.23
C GLU A 102 -11.86 -1.00 -11.23
N GLY A 103 -11.10 -1.99 -10.77
CA GLY A 103 -9.64 -1.90 -10.71
C GLY A 103 -8.99 -1.72 -12.08
N ARG A 104 -9.56 -2.29 -13.15
CA ARG A 104 -9.05 -2.11 -14.51
C ARG A 104 -9.08 -0.66 -14.99
N LYS A 105 -10.08 0.13 -14.58
CA LYS A 105 -10.12 1.58 -14.84
C LYS A 105 -8.94 2.31 -14.20
N ASP A 106 -8.42 1.73 -13.13
CA ASP A 106 -7.28 2.25 -12.38
C ASP A 106 -5.93 1.71 -12.82
N GLY A 107 -5.88 0.70 -13.70
CA GLY A 107 -4.64 0.03 -14.11
C GLY A 107 -4.31 -1.23 -13.31
N ALA A 108 -5.18 -1.63 -12.37
CA ALA A 108 -5.11 -2.93 -11.70
C ALA A 108 -5.85 -3.98 -12.55
N ASN A 109 -5.12 -4.72 -13.39
CA ASN A 109 -5.71 -5.48 -14.49
C ASN A 109 -6.26 -6.85 -14.06
N PHE A 110 -5.66 -7.45 -13.03
CA PHE A 110 -5.98 -8.79 -12.55
C PHE A 110 -5.93 -9.84 -13.68
N GLY A 111 -4.94 -9.71 -14.57
CA GLY A 111 -4.84 -10.49 -15.81
C GLY A 111 -4.78 -12.01 -15.59
N ASN A 112 -4.21 -12.46 -14.46
CA ASN A 112 -4.04 -13.88 -14.18
C ASN A 112 -4.21 -14.25 -12.70
N TRP A 113 -5.11 -13.57 -11.99
CA TRP A 113 -5.32 -13.81 -10.55
C TRP A 113 -5.90 -15.22 -10.27
N LYS A 114 -5.05 -16.12 -9.72
CA LYS A 114 -5.37 -17.54 -9.45
C LYS A 114 -5.42 -17.91 -7.97
N TRP A 115 -4.62 -17.25 -7.14
CA TRP A 115 -4.40 -17.63 -5.74
C TRP A 115 -4.99 -16.61 -4.77
N TRP A 116 -5.31 -17.09 -3.58
CA TRP A 116 -5.52 -16.29 -2.39
C TRP A 116 -4.41 -16.67 -1.40
N PRO A 117 -3.45 -15.77 -1.15
CA PRO A 117 -2.19 -16.18 -0.55
C PRO A 117 -2.20 -16.07 0.99
N ALA A 118 -1.40 -16.90 1.65
CA ALA A 118 -0.95 -16.62 3.01
C ALA A 118 0.15 -15.55 2.95
N THR A 119 -0.13 -14.38 3.53
CA THR A 119 0.69 -13.18 3.28
C THR A 119 1.83 -12.97 4.28
N ALA A 120 1.97 -13.84 5.28
CA ALA A 120 2.95 -13.65 6.36
C ALA A 120 4.39 -13.55 5.82
N LYS A 121 4.79 -14.48 4.95
CA LYS A 121 6.12 -14.48 4.33
C LYS A 121 6.31 -13.35 3.32
N ALA A 122 5.26 -12.94 2.62
CA ALA A 122 5.30 -11.77 1.76
C ALA A 122 5.61 -10.48 2.57
N HIS A 123 5.05 -10.35 3.78
CA HIS A 123 5.41 -9.24 4.68
C HIS A 123 6.86 -9.32 5.17
N GLN A 124 7.36 -10.52 5.44
CA GLN A 124 8.77 -10.72 5.79
C GLN A 124 9.69 -10.33 4.63
N LEU A 125 9.34 -10.63 3.38
CA LEU A 125 10.11 -10.16 2.21
C LEU A 125 10.17 -8.62 2.15
N VAL A 126 9.03 -7.96 2.34
CA VAL A 126 8.99 -6.48 2.33
C VAL A 126 9.88 -5.91 3.43
N GLN A 127 9.77 -6.47 4.64
CA GLN A 127 10.61 -6.06 5.77
C GLN A 127 12.09 -6.31 5.50
N TYR A 128 12.43 -7.46 4.94
CA TYR A 128 13.80 -7.81 4.56
C TYR A 128 14.39 -6.79 3.58
N CYS A 129 13.65 -6.46 2.51
CA CYS A 129 14.08 -5.45 1.54
C CYS A 129 14.29 -4.08 2.18
N ALA A 130 13.41 -3.68 3.11
CA ALA A 130 13.52 -2.41 3.82
C ALA A 130 14.71 -2.39 4.80
N GLN A 131 14.92 -3.45 5.58
CA GLN A 131 16.01 -3.54 6.56
C GLN A 131 17.39 -3.56 5.92
N LYS A 132 17.50 -4.14 4.72
CA LYS A 132 18.76 -4.22 3.96
C LYS A 132 18.95 -3.10 2.94
N ASP A 133 18.05 -2.12 2.91
CA ASP A 133 18.06 -1.00 1.95
C ASP A 133 18.18 -1.47 0.48
N ILE A 134 17.51 -2.59 0.14
CA ILE A 134 17.54 -3.18 -1.20
C ILE A 134 16.69 -2.34 -2.17
N CYS A 135 15.48 -1.97 -1.72
CA CYS A 135 14.58 -1.09 -2.45
C CYS A 135 13.51 -0.53 -1.50
N SER A 136 12.72 0.44 -1.99
CA SER A 136 11.57 0.94 -1.24
C SER A 136 10.53 -0.16 -1.02
N THR A 137 9.78 -0.06 0.09
CA THR A 137 8.65 -0.97 0.35
C THR A 137 7.59 -0.90 -0.75
N ASP A 138 7.46 0.23 -1.46
CA ASP A 138 6.55 0.38 -2.60
C ASP A 138 6.96 -0.44 -3.81
N ARG A 139 8.26 -0.48 -4.12
CA ARG A 139 8.82 -1.27 -5.23
C ARG A 139 8.53 -2.76 -5.03
N VAL A 140 8.89 -3.31 -3.87
CA VAL A 140 8.66 -4.74 -3.57
C VAL A 140 7.17 -5.08 -3.49
N ASN A 141 6.33 -4.18 -2.97
CA ASN A 141 4.88 -4.38 -2.95
C ASN A 141 4.27 -4.41 -4.36
N ALA A 142 4.71 -3.51 -5.25
CA ALA A 142 4.28 -3.53 -6.65
C ALA A 142 4.66 -4.84 -7.35
N LEU A 143 5.86 -5.38 -7.09
CA LEU A 143 6.28 -6.67 -7.62
C LEU A 143 5.46 -7.84 -7.07
N LEU A 144 5.10 -7.82 -5.78
CA LEU A 144 4.20 -8.81 -5.18
C LEU A 144 2.82 -8.79 -5.83
N PHE A 145 2.24 -7.61 -6.05
CA PHE A 145 0.96 -7.49 -6.76
C PHE A 145 1.04 -7.96 -8.21
N GLN A 146 2.14 -7.63 -8.91
CA GLN A 146 2.36 -8.11 -10.27
C GLN A 146 2.44 -9.64 -10.32
N ALA A 147 3.22 -10.26 -9.42
CA ALA A 147 3.34 -11.71 -9.33
C ALA A 147 1.98 -12.39 -9.08
N GLU A 148 1.24 -11.89 -8.09
CA GLU A 148 -0.05 -12.47 -7.66
C GLU A 148 -1.19 -12.25 -8.68
N TYR A 149 -1.40 -10.99 -9.08
CA TYR A 149 -2.61 -10.59 -9.79
C TYR A 149 -2.45 -10.58 -11.31
N GLU A 150 -1.23 -10.35 -11.81
CA GLU A 150 -0.97 -10.27 -13.25
C GLU A 150 -0.31 -11.54 -13.80
N GLN A 151 0.58 -12.16 -13.04
CA GLN A 151 1.31 -13.36 -13.47
C GLN A 151 0.68 -14.66 -12.95
N GLY A 152 -0.15 -14.60 -11.90
CA GLY A 152 -0.81 -15.76 -11.31
C GLY A 152 0.14 -16.68 -10.54
N GLU A 153 1.26 -16.14 -10.10
CA GLU A 153 2.18 -16.78 -9.16
C GLU A 153 1.55 -16.83 -7.76
N ASN A 154 2.03 -17.74 -6.91
CA ASN A 154 1.54 -17.89 -5.55
C ASN A 154 2.56 -17.35 -4.55
N ILE A 155 2.32 -16.14 -4.03
CA ILE A 155 3.27 -15.48 -3.11
C ILE A 155 3.25 -16.08 -1.68
N SER A 156 2.49 -17.14 -1.43
CA SER A 156 2.63 -17.95 -0.20
C SER A 156 3.91 -18.81 -0.23
N LEU A 157 4.43 -19.09 -1.43
CA LEU A 157 5.57 -19.97 -1.63
C LEU A 157 6.90 -19.20 -1.53
N VAL A 158 7.85 -19.76 -0.77
CA VAL A 158 9.18 -19.16 -0.61
C VAL A 158 9.88 -18.95 -1.95
N ASP A 159 9.81 -19.92 -2.86
CA ASP A 159 10.54 -19.81 -4.13
C ASP A 159 9.99 -18.69 -5.02
N THR A 160 8.67 -18.45 -5.01
CA THR A 160 8.07 -17.27 -5.66
C THR A 160 8.55 -15.99 -5.00
N LEU A 161 8.59 -15.92 -3.67
CA LEU A 161 9.06 -14.74 -2.94
C LEU A 161 10.56 -14.45 -3.18
N VAL A 162 11.40 -15.48 -3.34
CA VAL A 162 12.81 -15.31 -3.68
C VAL A 162 12.96 -14.69 -5.08
N LYS A 163 12.17 -15.14 -6.08
CA LYS A 163 12.15 -14.49 -7.41
C LYS A 163 11.71 -13.03 -7.34
N VAL A 164 10.71 -12.72 -6.52
CA VAL A 164 10.26 -11.34 -6.30
C VAL A 164 11.37 -10.51 -5.64
N GLY A 165 12.08 -11.07 -4.65
CA GLY A 165 13.23 -10.43 -4.01
C GLY A 165 14.38 -10.17 -4.98
N GLU A 166 14.68 -11.11 -5.87
CA GLU A 166 15.66 -10.95 -6.95
C GLU A 166 15.29 -9.78 -7.87
N GLN A 167 14.03 -9.72 -8.34
CA GLN A 167 13.50 -8.62 -9.14
C GLN A 167 13.50 -7.26 -8.41
N ALA A 168 13.43 -7.30 -7.09
CA ALA A 168 13.53 -6.13 -6.22
C ALA A 168 14.98 -5.67 -6.02
N GLY A 169 15.98 -6.49 -6.38
CA GLY A 169 17.40 -6.17 -6.31
C GLY A 169 18.19 -6.97 -5.26
N ALA A 170 17.58 -7.98 -4.61
CA ALA A 170 18.31 -8.85 -3.69
C ALA A 170 19.35 -9.68 -4.44
N THR A 171 20.60 -9.63 -3.99
CA THR A 171 21.72 -10.34 -4.62
C THR A 171 22.06 -11.66 -3.95
N ASP A 172 21.84 -11.78 -2.64
CA ASP A 172 22.05 -13.01 -1.86
C ASP A 172 20.73 -13.80 -1.72
N LEU A 173 20.40 -14.58 -2.74
CA LEU A 173 19.15 -15.32 -2.81
C LEU A 173 19.08 -16.51 -1.85
N ASP A 174 20.24 -17.07 -1.46
CA ASP A 174 20.29 -18.18 -0.51
C ASP A 174 20.05 -17.69 0.92
N GLU A 175 20.58 -16.51 1.26
CA GLU A 175 20.27 -15.87 2.53
C GLU A 175 18.81 -15.42 2.60
N LEU A 176 18.26 -14.79 1.54
CA LEU A 176 16.82 -14.47 1.49
C LEU A 176 15.95 -15.73 1.64
N ARG A 177 16.28 -16.82 0.94
CA ARG A 177 15.55 -18.09 1.05
C ARG A 177 15.62 -18.62 2.48
N THR A 178 16.78 -18.54 3.12
CA THR A 178 16.99 -18.96 4.51
C THR A 178 16.17 -18.11 5.48
N TYR A 179 16.18 -16.78 5.31
CA TYR A 179 15.40 -15.82 6.09
C TYR A 179 13.91 -16.18 6.06
N LEU A 180 13.36 -16.42 4.86
CA LEU A 180 11.95 -16.76 4.68
C LEU A 180 11.60 -18.17 5.18
N ARG A 181 12.47 -19.18 4.99
CA ARG A 181 12.21 -20.57 5.44
C ARG A 181 12.22 -20.70 6.97
N HIS A 182 13.08 -19.94 7.65
CA HIS A 182 13.24 -20.01 9.11
C HIS A 182 12.42 -18.95 9.86
N ASP A 183 11.46 -18.33 9.19
CA ASP A 183 10.58 -17.31 9.77
C ASP A 183 11.33 -16.14 10.45
N GLN A 184 12.50 -15.78 9.91
CA GLN A 184 13.26 -14.63 10.42
C GLN A 184 12.47 -13.34 10.16
N GLY A 185 12.51 -12.41 11.12
CA GLY A 185 11.71 -11.18 11.08
C GLY A 185 10.21 -11.35 11.37
N LYS A 186 9.69 -12.57 11.44
CA LYS A 186 8.26 -12.82 11.71
C LYS A 186 7.76 -12.12 12.98
N SER A 187 8.52 -12.16 14.07
CA SER A 187 8.14 -11.51 15.33
C SER A 187 8.01 -9.98 15.18
N GLN A 188 8.86 -9.36 14.38
CA GLN A 188 8.86 -7.91 14.12
C GLN A 188 7.67 -7.54 13.23
N VAL A 189 7.40 -8.35 12.19
CA VAL A 189 6.18 -8.23 11.38
C VAL A 189 4.97 -8.31 12.28
N ASP A 190 4.80 -9.37 13.08
CA ASP A 190 3.64 -9.57 13.96
C ASP A 190 3.44 -8.41 14.94
N GLN A 191 4.53 -7.86 15.50
CA GLN A 191 4.49 -6.67 16.36
C GLN A 191 3.99 -5.43 15.61
N GLU A 192 4.47 -5.18 14.39
CA GLU A 192 4.04 -4.06 13.57
C GLU A 192 2.56 -4.18 13.18
N ILE A 193 2.09 -5.40 12.87
CA ILE A 193 0.66 -5.70 12.65
C ILE A 193 -0.17 -5.34 13.89
N ALA A 194 0.25 -5.81 15.06
CA ALA A 194 -0.45 -5.57 16.31
C ALA A 194 -0.46 -4.08 16.71
N SER A 195 0.66 -3.40 16.49
CA SER A 195 0.82 -1.96 16.70
C SER A 195 -0.12 -1.17 15.78
N GLY A 196 -0.14 -1.48 14.49
CA GLY A 196 -1.02 -0.84 13.51
C GLY A 196 -2.50 -0.96 13.88
N ARG A 197 -2.94 -2.16 14.27
CA ARG A 197 -4.32 -2.40 14.76
C ARG A 197 -4.67 -1.53 15.97
N ARG A 198 -3.81 -1.52 16.99
CA ARG A 198 -4.05 -0.77 18.24
C ARG A 198 -4.00 0.74 18.04
N ARG A 199 -2.99 1.22 17.32
CA ARG A 199 -2.71 2.66 17.16
C ARG A 199 -3.72 3.36 16.26
N TYR A 200 -4.17 2.69 15.21
CA TYR A 200 -5.03 3.31 14.18
C TYR A 200 -6.46 2.77 14.16
N GLY A 201 -6.77 1.73 14.95
CA GLY A 201 -8.10 1.12 14.97
C GLY A 201 -8.45 0.41 13.66
N ILE A 202 -7.44 -0.04 12.91
CA ILE A 202 -7.62 -0.59 11.55
C ILE A 202 -8.35 -1.93 11.64
N SER A 203 -9.56 -1.98 11.07
CA SER A 203 -10.38 -3.18 10.93
C SER A 203 -10.43 -3.72 9.49
N GLY A 204 -9.94 -2.95 8.52
CA GLY A 204 -9.93 -3.31 7.10
C GLY A 204 -8.81 -2.59 6.33
N VAL A 205 -8.52 -3.05 5.11
CA VAL A 205 -7.47 -2.49 4.25
C VAL A 205 -7.95 -2.32 2.79
N PRO A 206 -7.32 -1.43 1.99
CA PRO A 206 -6.21 -0.54 2.36
C PRO A 206 -6.63 0.53 3.38
N PHE A 207 -5.68 1.00 4.18
CA PHE A 207 -5.88 2.12 5.11
C PHE A 207 -4.71 3.09 4.97
N PHE A 208 -5.00 4.35 4.73
CA PHE A 208 -3.98 5.32 4.40
C PHE A 208 -3.83 6.31 5.54
N VAL A 209 -2.59 6.56 5.94
CA VAL A 209 -2.24 7.66 6.84
C VAL A 209 -1.34 8.61 6.06
N VAL A 210 -1.68 9.88 6.02
CA VAL A 210 -0.93 10.88 5.25
C VAL A 210 -0.55 12.01 6.18
N SER A 211 0.75 12.32 6.24
CA SER A 211 1.29 13.37 7.09
C SER A 211 1.94 14.47 6.23
N GLY A 212 1.87 15.71 6.68
CA GLY A 212 2.59 16.82 6.04
C GLY A 212 4.06 16.87 6.47
N PRO A 213 4.87 17.77 5.88
CA PRO A 213 6.22 18.08 6.37
C PRO A 213 6.20 18.63 7.80
N ASP A 214 5.19 19.43 8.14
CA ASP A 214 5.03 19.95 9.48
C ASP A 214 4.47 18.87 10.43
N SER A 215 5.35 18.35 11.28
CA SER A 215 5.01 17.38 12.33
C SER A 215 3.97 17.86 13.36
N SER A 216 3.71 19.17 13.42
CA SER A 216 2.65 19.75 14.26
C SER A 216 1.26 19.48 13.70
N GLN A 217 1.15 19.27 12.38
CA GLN A 217 -0.11 18.96 11.72
C GLN A 217 -0.55 17.54 12.07
N ARG A 218 -1.85 17.39 12.34
CA ARG A 218 -2.43 16.05 12.51
C ARG A 218 -2.46 15.33 11.16
N PRO A 219 -2.04 14.05 11.11
CA PRO A 219 -2.15 13.27 9.90
C PRO A 219 -3.62 13.02 9.51
N TYR A 220 -3.86 12.84 8.23
CA TYR A 220 -5.11 12.31 7.69
C TYR A 220 -5.11 10.79 7.80
N GLY A 221 -6.28 10.22 8.08
CA GLY A 221 -6.48 8.77 8.10
C GLY A 221 -7.78 8.42 7.41
N PHE A 222 -7.72 7.56 6.39
CA PHE A 222 -8.90 7.13 5.67
C PHE A 222 -8.81 5.66 5.23
N SER A 223 -9.97 5.01 5.19
CA SER A 223 -10.12 3.59 4.89
C SER A 223 -10.57 3.39 3.43
N GLY A 224 -10.12 2.30 2.83
CA GLY A 224 -10.50 1.88 1.49
C GLY A 224 -9.65 2.51 0.39
N ALA A 225 -9.78 1.96 -0.82
CA ALA A 225 -9.09 2.46 -2.01
C ALA A 225 -9.81 3.73 -2.51
N GLN A 226 -9.60 4.86 -1.84
CA GLN A 226 -10.19 6.16 -2.21
C GLN A 226 -9.74 6.60 -3.62
N SER A 227 -10.47 7.52 -4.25
CA SER A 227 -10.14 8.03 -5.59
C SER A 227 -8.80 8.76 -5.58
N SER A 228 -8.15 8.85 -6.74
CA SER A 228 -6.93 9.65 -6.89
C SER A 228 -7.14 11.11 -6.50
N ASP A 229 -8.31 11.68 -6.80
CA ASP A 229 -8.64 13.07 -6.46
C ASP A 229 -8.66 13.29 -4.95
N THR A 230 -9.22 12.36 -4.17
CA THR A 230 -9.18 12.42 -2.70
C THR A 230 -7.74 12.45 -2.17
N PHE A 231 -6.82 11.69 -2.78
CA PHE A 231 -5.41 11.76 -2.40
C PHE A 231 -4.79 13.11 -2.75
N VAL A 232 -5.07 13.65 -3.94
CA VAL A 232 -4.57 14.96 -4.38
C VAL A 232 -5.04 16.07 -3.45
N ASP A 233 -6.33 16.10 -3.09
CA ASP A 233 -6.89 17.06 -2.13
C ASP A 233 -6.14 17.02 -0.79
N VAL A 234 -5.89 15.80 -0.28
CA VAL A 234 -5.17 15.61 1.00
C VAL A 234 -3.72 16.09 0.88
N PHE A 235 -3.04 15.78 -0.23
CA PHE A 235 -1.67 16.24 -0.47
C PHE A 235 -1.60 17.78 -0.56
N GLN A 236 -2.54 18.41 -1.25
CA GLN A 236 -2.64 19.86 -1.35
C GLN A 236 -2.90 20.51 0.01
N GLU A 237 -3.88 20.02 0.77
CA GLU A 237 -4.22 20.60 2.08
C GLU A 237 -3.04 20.51 3.08
N LEU A 238 -2.27 19.42 3.03
CA LEU A 238 -1.07 19.24 3.86
C LEU A 238 0.12 20.10 3.39
N ALA A 239 0.19 20.41 2.09
CA ALA A 239 1.27 21.23 1.52
C ALA A 239 1.02 22.74 1.69
N GLU A 240 -0.23 23.20 1.62
CA GLU A 240 -0.63 24.61 1.75
C GLU A 240 -0.48 25.16 3.18
N LYS A 241 -0.51 24.29 4.19
CA LYS A 241 -0.42 24.69 5.61
C LYS A 241 1.02 24.84 6.12
N ASN A 242 1.97 25.09 5.21
CA ASN A 242 3.37 25.38 5.51
C ASN A 242 3.68 26.87 5.45
#